data_AF-A0A1H6IWE1-F1
#
_entry.id   AF-A0A1H6IWE1-F1
#
_cell.length_a   1.000
_cell.length_b   1.000
_cell.length_c   1.000
_cell.angle_alpha   90.00
_cell.angle_beta   90.00
_cell.angle_gamma   90.00
#
_symmetry.space_group_name_H-M   'P 1'
#
loop_
_entity.id
_entity.type
_entity.pdbx_description
1 polymer ?
#
loop_
_entity_poly.entity_id
_entity_poly.type
_entity_poly.pdbx_seq_one_letter_code
_entity_poly.pdbx_strand_id
1 'polypeptide(L)' 'MELRKLVSDHLPNAVVAATIFTLYNTYTGEIADPVTIGIEFISYVIAIFIGFIVITPILKKAFSSVTT' A
#
# COMPACT_ATOMS: atom_id res chain seq x y z
N MET A 1 -19.49 2.04 -7.92
CA MET A 1 -19.67 2.42 -6.49
C MET A 1 -18.68 1.68 -5.57
N GLU A 2 -18.20 0.49 -5.93
CA GLU A 2 -17.21 -0.28 -5.15
C GLU A 2 -15.78 0.28 -5.21
N LEU A 3 -15.33 0.74 -6.38
CA LEU A 3 -13.95 1.21 -6.56
C LEU A 3 -13.65 2.47 -5.72
N ARG A 4 -14.62 3.40 -5.61
CA ARG A 4 -14.51 4.57 -4.73
C ARG A 4 -14.36 4.18 -3.26
N LYS A 5 -15.02 3.10 -2.83
CA LYS A 5 -14.94 2.60 -1.46
C LYS A 5 -13.58 1.93 -1.22
N LEU A 6 -13.11 1.09 -2.14
CA LEU A 6 -11.76 0.51 -2.08
C LEU A 6 -10.67 1.57 -2.01
N VAL A 7 -10.79 2.63 -2.84
CA VAL A 7 -9.87 3.77 -2.80
C VAL A 7 -9.94 4.46 -1.43
N SER A 8 -11.14 4.77 -0.92
CA SER A 8 -11.30 5.41 0.38
C SER A 8 -10.75 4.57 1.54
N ASP A 9 -10.93 3.24 1.50
CA ASP A 9 -10.61 2.34 2.59
C ASP A 9 -9.11 1.95 2.62
N HIS A 10 -8.46 1.88 1.46
CA HIS A 10 -7.08 1.36 1.33
C HIS A 10 -6.04 2.37 0.87
N LEU A 11 -6.42 3.42 0.11
CA LEU A 11 -5.45 4.40 -0.40
C LEU A 11 -4.75 5.18 0.74
N PRO A 12 -5.44 5.66 1.79
CA PRO A 12 -4.77 6.35 2.90
C PRO A 12 -3.74 5.46 3.60
N ASN A 13 -4.08 4.19 3.83
CA ASN A 13 -3.17 3.22 4.45
C ASN A 13 -1.96 2.91 3.57
N ALA A 14 -2.16 2.80 2.25
CA ALA A 14 -1.07 2.62 1.30
C ALA A 14 -0.14 3.83 1.25
N VAL A 15 -0.68 5.05 1.32
CA VAL A 15 0.12 6.29 1.38
C VAL A 15 0.97 6.36 2.65
N VAL A 16 0.39 6.03 3.81
CA VAL A 16 1.14 6.00 5.08
C VAL A 16 2.28 4.98 5.01
N ALA A 17 2.00 3.76 4.55
CA ALA A 17 3.01 2.72 4.43
C ALA A 17 4.12 3.11 3.42
N ALA A 18 3.74 3.64 2.25
CA ALA A 18 4.71 4.12 1.26
C ALA A 18 5.59 5.26 1.79
N THR A 19 5.02 6.14 2.62
CA THR A 19 5.79 7.21 3.28
C THR A 19 6.87 6.62 4.18
N ILE A 20 6.52 5.60 4.98
CA ILE A 20 7.48 4.93 5.88
C ILE A 20 8.62 4.28 5.07
N PHE A 21 8.29 3.54 4.01
CA PHE A 21 9.29 2.91 3.14
C PHE A 21 10.20 3.93 2.47
N THR A 22 9.62 5.00 1.94
CA THR A 22 10.37 6.06 1.26
C THR A 22 11.34 6.76 2.22
N LEU A 23 10.89 7.08 3.45
CA LEU A 23 11.75 7.65 4.49
C LEU A 23 12.87 6.69 4.89
N TYR A 24 12.57 5.40 5.03
CA TYR A 24 13.55 4.38 5.37
C TYR A 24 14.64 4.28 4.30
N ASN A 25 14.27 4.14 3.02
CA ASN A 25 15.24 3.99 1.92
C ASN A 25 16.06 5.27 1.66
N THR A 26 15.43 6.43 1.86
CA THR A 26 16.16 7.71 1.79
C THR A 26 17.17 7.81 2.95
N TYR A 27 16.80 7.35 4.15
CA TYR A 27 17.68 7.37 5.31
C TYR A 27 18.85 6.38 5.20
N THR A 28 18.61 5.17 4.68
CA THR A 28 19.67 4.16 4.47
C THR A 28 20.62 4.51 3.33
N GLY A 29 20.34 5.58 2.58
CA GLY A 29 21.15 5.99 1.44
C GLY A 29 20.96 5.12 0.20
N GLU A 30 19.92 4.27 0.17
CA GLU A 30 19.55 3.52 -1.04
C GLU A 30 19.04 4.46 -2.15
N ILE A 31 18.48 5.62 -1.77
CA ILE A 31 17.96 6.62 -2.71
C ILE A 31 18.43 8.01 -2.28
N ALA A 32 19.14 8.72 -3.16
CA ALA A 32 19.64 10.08 -2.88
C ALA A 32 19.06 11.17 -3.80
N ASP A 33 18.45 10.79 -4.92
CA ASP A 33 17.95 11.74 -5.92
C ASP A 33 16.44 12.03 -5.72
N PRO A 34 16.02 13.31 -5.63
CA PRO A 34 14.61 13.68 -5.40
C PRO A 34 13.61 13.17 -6.43
N VAL A 35 14.02 13.03 -7.71
CA VAL A 35 13.14 12.50 -8.76
C VAL A 35 12.91 11.02 -8.54
N THR A 36 13.97 10.28 -8.21
CA THR A 36 13.92 8.85 -7.89
C THR A 36 13.04 8.59 -6.66
N ILE A 37 13.18 9.41 -5.60
CA ILE A 37 12.31 9.36 -4.40
C ILE A 37 10.82 9.47 -4.78
N GLY A 38 10.47 10.42 -5.66
CA GLY A 38 9.09 10.61 -6.09
C GLY A 38 8.52 9.42 -6.87
N ILE A 39 9.31 8.87 -7.79
CA ILE A 39 8.91 7.70 -8.60
C ILE A 39 8.74 6.46 -7.74
N GLU A 40 9.68 6.21 -6.82
CA GLU A 40 9.62 5.08 -5.92
C GLU A 40 8.47 5.18 -4.93
N PHE A 41 8.23 6.37 -4.37
CA PHE A 41 7.07 6.61 -3.51
C PHE A 41 5.75 6.25 -4.22
N ILE A 42 5.54 6.74 -5.44
CA ILE A 42 4.33 6.42 -6.23
C ILE A 42 4.26 4.91 -6.49
N SER A 43 5.38 4.28 -6.82
CA SER A 43 5.47 2.84 -7.05
C SER A 43 5.09 2.04 -5.80
N TYR A 44 5.56 2.45 -4.61
CA TYR A 44 5.18 1.85 -3.35
C TYR A 44 3.70 2.03 -3.03
N VAL A 45 3.14 3.22 -3.25
CA VAL A 45 1.70 3.46 -3.06
C VAL A 45 0.88 2.50 -3.92
N ILE A 46 1.22 2.36 -5.20
CA ILE A 46 0.52 1.48 -6.13
C ILE A 46 0.64 0.01 -5.69
N ALA A 47 1.87 -0.46 -5.40
CA ALA A 47 2.12 -1.84 -5.02
C ALA A 47 1.38 -2.23 -3.72
N ILE A 48 1.45 -1.37 -2.70
CA ILE A 48 0.80 -1.62 -1.40
C ILE A 48 -0.72 -1.56 -1.54
N PHE A 49 -1.26 -0.60 -2.31
CA PHE A 49 -2.69 -0.49 -2.56
C PHE A 49 -3.25 -1.73 -3.27
N ILE A 50 -2.56 -2.24 -4.29
CA ILE A 50 -2.92 -3.51 -4.95
C ILE A 50 -2.86 -4.67 -3.96
N GLY A 51 -1.83 -4.72 -3.10
CA GLY A 51 -1.72 -5.71 -2.03
C GLY A 51 -2.94 -5.73 -1.12
N PHE A 52 -3.42 -4.56 -0.67
CA PHE A 52 -4.64 -4.46 0.12
C PHE A 52 -5.87 -4.96 -0.64
N ILE A 53 -6.06 -4.54 -1.89
CA ILE A 53 -7.21 -4.98 -2.71
C ILE A 53 -7.24 -6.51 -2.86
N VAL A 54 -6.08 -7.15 -3.05
CA VAL A 54 -6.00 -8.60 -3.25
C VAL A 54 -6.16 -9.37 -1.94
N ILE A 55 -5.54 -8.89 -0.85
CA ILE A 55 -5.54 -9.62 0.44
C ILE A 55 -6.88 -9.50 1.16
N THR A 56 -7.53 -8.33 1.15
CA THR A 56 -8.79 -8.10 1.87
C THR A 56 -9.89 -9.14 1.59
N PRO A 57 -10.23 -9.49 0.33
CA PRO A 57 -11.24 -10.52 0.07
C PRO A 57 -10.79 -11.94 0.47
N ILE A 58 -9.50 -12.26 0.32
CA ILE A 58 -8.93 -13.55 0.74
C ILE A 58 -9.06 -13.71 2.24
N LEU A 59 -8.68 -12.68 2.98
CA LEU A 59 -8.73 -12.65 4.44
C LEU A 59 -10.17 -12.72 4.95
N LYS A 60 -11.10 -12.00 4.30
CA LYS A 60 -12.54 -12.09 4.60
C LYS A 60 -13.09 -13.51 4.43
N LYS A 61 -12.70 -14.20 3.35
CA LYS A 61 -13.10 -15.59 3.08
C LYS A 61 -12.52 -16.56 4.12
N ALA A 62 -11.22 -16.42 4.42
CA ALA A 62 -10.55 -17.24 5.42
C ALA A 62 -11.21 -17.11 6.80
N PHE A 63 -11.46 -15.89 7.27
CA PHE A 63 -12.12 -15.67 8.55
C PHE A 63 -13.60 -16.10 8.56
N SER A 64 -14.34 -15.93 7.46
CA SER A 64 -15.71 -16.47 7.38
C SER A 64 -15.77 -17.99 7.45
N SER A 65 -14.73 -18.68 6.94
CA SER A 65 -14.64 -20.14 6.96
C SER A 65 -14.28 -20.71 8.32
N VAL A 66 -13.68 -19.91 9.21
CA VAL A 66 -13.29 -20.36 10.57
C VAL A 66 -14.45 -20.25 11.56
N THR A 67 -15.43 -19.38 11.28
CA THR A 67 -16.58 -19.13 12.18
C THR A 67 -17.77 -20.07 11.90
N THR A 68 -17.65 -21.04 10.96
CA THR A 68 -18.68 -22.05 10.66
C THR A 68 -18.18 -23.42 11.08
#